data_AF-A0A2V8Z8K8-F1
#
_entry.id   AF-A0A2V8Z8K8-F1
#
_cell.length_a   1.000
_cell.length_b   1.000
_cell.length_c   1.000
_cell.angle_alpha   90.00
_cell.angle_beta   90.00
_cell.angle_gamma   90.00
#
_symmetry.space_group_name_H-M   'P 1'
#
loop_
_entity.id
_entity.type
_entity.pdbx_description
1 polymer ?
#
loop_
_entity_poly.entity_id
_entity_poly.type
_entity_poly.pdbx_seq_one_letter_code
_entity_poly.pdbx_strand_id
1 'polypeptide(L)'
;MNLFKPAALSPKQIERRERIRAKGRQYFIFTWGILGWGIPVFLVTTLWRWYDHGWHVPSHGELYFEMFFELVIWTGGGYWFGARMWKRVFEEPSREV
;
A
#
# COMPACT_ATOMS: atom_id res chain seq x y z
N MET A 1 4.04 -34.00 6.99
CA MET A 1 4.96 -32.85 7.09
C MET A 1 4.16 -31.58 6.89
N ASN A 2 3.97 -30.77 7.94
CA ASN A 2 3.35 -29.45 7.80
C ASN A 2 4.37 -28.48 7.17
N LEU A 3 4.23 -28.23 5.87
CA LEU A 3 5.08 -27.33 5.08
C LEU A 3 4.85 -25.83 5.39
N PHE A 4 3.87 -25.50 6.23
CA PHE A 4 3.49 -24.13 6.59
C PHE A 4 3.61 -23.88 8.10
N LYS A 5 4.76 -24.18 8.70
CA LYS A 5 5.04 -23.59 10.02
C LYS A 5 5.45 -22.14 9.77
N PRO A 6 4.77 -21.13 10.34
CA PRO A 6 5.24 -19.76 10.24
C PRO A 6 6.64 -19.71 10.84
N ALA A 7 7.62 -19.29 10.03
CA ALA A 7 9.00 -19.19 10.48
C ALA A 7 9.05 -18.23 11.66
N ALA A 8 9.66 -18.65 12.76
CA ALA A 8 9.94 -17.78 13.89
C ALA A 8 10.71 -16.55 13.39
N LEU A 9 10.25 -15.35 13.74
CA LEU A 9 10.89 -14.12 13.29
C LEU A 9 12.33 -14.06 13.79
N SER A 10 13.26 -13.71 12.90
CA SER A 10 14.64 -13.42 13.27
C SER A 10 14.69 -12.24 14.24
N PRO A 11 15.64 -12.18 15.19
CA PRO A 11 15.84 -11.02 16.07
C PRO A 11 15.89 -9.69 15.31
N LYS A 12 16.52 -9.67 14.12
CA LYS A 12 16.57 -8.48 13.25
C LYS A 12 15.19 -8.04 12.73
N GLN A 13 14.28 -8.98 12.49
CA GLN A 13 12.92 -8.70 12.03
C GLN A 13 12.05 -8.17 13.16
N ILE A 14 12.24 -8.68 14.38
CA ILE A 14 11.56 -8.19 15.59
C ILE A 14 11.97 -6.74 15.85
N GLU A 15 13.28 -6.46 15.88
CA GLU A 15 13.80 -5.11 16.10
C GLU A 15 13.30 -4.14 15.03
N ARG A 16 13.28 -4.54 13.76
CA ARG A 16 12.73 -3.73 12.67
C ARG A 16 11.25 -3.42 12.89
N ARG A 17 10.44 -4.40 13.32
CA ARG A 17 9.02 -4.19 13.62
C ARG A 17 8.84 -3.23 14.79
N GLU A 18 9.62 -3.35 15.85
CA GLU A 18 9.57 -2.43 16.99
C GLU A 18 9.91 -0.99 16.58
N ARG A 19 10.97 -0.79 15.79
CA ARG A 19 11.31 0.53 15.24
C ARG A 19 10.17 1.12 14.41
N ILE A 20 9.49 0.29 13.60
CA ILE A 20 8.35 0.73 12.80
C ILE A 20 7.16 1.07 13.70
N ARG A 21 6.87 0.24 14.71
CA ARG A 21 5.80 0.47 15.67
C ARG A 21 6.02 1.76 16.47
N ALA A 22 7.27 2.05 16.86
CA ALA A 22 7.64 3.25 17.60
C ALA A 22 7.33 4.55 16.85
N LYS A 23 7.33 4.53 15.51
CA LYS A 23 6.93 5.68 14.67
C LYS A 23 5.41 5.91 14.65
N GLY A 24 4.64 4.93 15.12
CA GLY A 24 3.19 5.02 15.25
C GLY A 24 2.41 4.58 14.00
N ARG A 25 1.12 4.37 14.23
CA ARG A 25 0.16 3.85 13.22
C ARG A 25 0.01 4.79 12.03
N GLN A 26 -0.15 6.09 12.27
CA GLN A 26 -0.36 7.07 11.19
C GLN A 26 0.85 7.12 10.24
N TYR A 27 2.07 7.17 10.79
CA TYR A 27 3.29 7.15 9.99
C TYR A 27 3.38 5.88 9.14
N PHE A 28 3.01 4.72 9.70
CA PHE A 28 2.99 3.46 8.95
C PHE A 28 1.99 3.51 7.79
N ILE A 29 0.75 3.96 8.04
CA ILE A 29 -0.29 4.02 7.01
C ILE A 29 0.11 4.97 5.88
N PHE A 30 0.65 6.15 6.21
CA PHE A 30 1.14 7.08 5.19
C PHE A 30 2.32 6.49 4.40
N THR A 31 3.33 5.96 5.08
CA THR A 31 4.56 5.53 4.41
C THR A 31 4.37 4.24 3.62
N TRP A 32 3.69 3.25 4.19
CA TRP A 32 3.56 1.91 3.59
C TRP A 32 2.25 1.72 2.84
N GLY A 33 1.18 2.36 3.30
CA GLY A 33 -0.12 2.28 2.64
C GLY A 33 -0.24 3.27 1.49
N ILE A 34 -0.13 4.56 1.77
CA ILE A 34 -0.34 5.60 0.74
C ILE A 34 0.89 5.70 -0.18
N LEU A 35 2.07 6.00 0.37
CA LEU A 35 3.28 6.20 -0.43
C LEU A 35 3.86 4.88 -0.96
N GLY A 36 3.76 3.80 -0.18
CA GLY A 36 4.32 2.51 -0.54
C GLY A 36 3.44 1.66 -1.46
N TRP A 37 2.13 1.92 -1.51
CA TRP A 37 1.19 1.15 -2.33
C TRP A 37 0.27 2.03 -3.16
N GLY A 38 -0.45 2.98 -2.56
CA GLY A 38 -1.42 3.83 -3.26
C GLY A 38 -0.82 4.63 -4.42
N ILE A 39 0.26 5.39 -4.17
CA ILE A 39 0.92 6.21 -5.20
C ILE A 39 1.54 5.35 -6.32
N PRO A 40 2.32 4.28 -6.03
CA PRO A 40 2.81 3.39 -7.08
C PRO A 40 1.70 2.78 -7.94
N VAL A 41 0.60 2.33 -7.33
CA VAL A 41 -0.53 1.75 -8.08
C VAL A 41 -1.16 2.80 -8.98
N PHE A 42 -1.43 4.01 -8.46
CA PHE A 42 -1.91 5.13 -9.26
C PHE A 42 -1.01 5.37 -10.50
N LEU A 43 0.30 5.53 -10.29
CA LEU A 43 1.23 5.78 -11.40
C LEU A 43 1.20 4.65 -12.44
N VAL A 44 1.20 3.39 -11.98
CA VAL A 44 1.15 2.23 -12.89
C VAL A 44 -0.16 2.20 -13.67
N THR A 45 -1.32 2.44 -13.02
CA THR A 45 -2.61 2.42 -13.71
C THR A 45 -2.76 3.56 -14.70
N THR A 46 -2.29 4.76 -14.35
CA THR A 46 -2.33 5.93 -15.23
C THR A 46 -1.41 5.71 -16.44
N LEU A 47 -0.18 5.23 -16.23
CA LEU A 47 0.75 4.90 -17.32
C LEU A 47 0.21 3.78 -18.22
N TRP A 48 -0.39 2.74 -17.62
CA TRP A 48 -1.01 1.64 -18.36
C TRP A 48 -2.13 2.16 -19.26
N ARG A 49 -2.99 3.03 -18.74
CA ARG A 49 -4.08 3.64 -19.51
C ARG A 49 -3.56 4.48 -20.67
N TRP A 50 -2.48 5.25 -20.48
CA TRP A 50 -1.84 6.01 -21.55
C TRP A 50 -1.25 5.09 -22.62
N TYR A 51 -0.61 3.98 -22.21
CA TYR A 51 -0.11 2.97 -23.13
C TYR A 51 -1.24 2.34 -23.96
N ASP A 52 -2.37 1.99 -23.32
CA ASP A 52 -3.53 1.36 -23.97
C ASP A 52 -4.18 2.29 -25.01
N HIS A 53 -4.16 3.61 -24.78
CA HIS A 53 -4.65 4.61 -25.73
C HIS A 53 -3.61 5.00 -26.79
N GLY A 54 -2.49 4.25 -26.91
CA GLY A 54 -1.45 4.51 -27.90
C GLY A 54 -0.65 5.79 -27.64
N TRP A 55 -0.46 6.14 -26.36
CA TRP A 55 0.15 7.40 -25.90
C TRP A 55 -0.61 8.67 -26.31
N HIS A 56 -1.86 8.56 -26.74
CA HIS A 56 -2.72 9.72 -26.89
C HIS A 56 -3.08 10.26 -25.51
N VAL A 57 -2.73 11.51 -25.26
CA VAL A 57 -3.16 12.25 -24.06
C VAL A 57 -4.61 12.71 -24.32
N PRO A 58 -5.60 12.27 -23.51
CA PRO A 58 -6.96 12.77 -23.59
C PRO A 58 -7.06 14.29 -23.56
N SER A 59 -8.20 14.83 -23.97
CA SER A 59 -8.49 16.27 -23.87
C SER A 59 -8.25 16.75 -22.42
N HIS A 60 -7.61 17.91 -22.27
CA HIS A 60 -7.08 18.36 -20.97
C HIS A 60 -8.11 18.31 -19.83
N GLY A 61 -9.38 18.64 -20.08
CA GLY A 61 -10.42 18.67 -19.06
C GLY A 61 -10.79 17.30 -18.48
N GLU A 62 -10.96 16.29 -19.33
CA GLU A 62 -11.32 14.93 -18.91
C GLU A 62 -10.14 14.25 -18.20
N LEU A 63 -8.91 14.48 -18.68
CA LEU A 63 -7.70 13.94 -18.09
C LEU A 63 -7.51 14.39 -16.64
N TYR A 64 -7.67 15.68 -16.34
CA TYR A 64 -7.50 16.18 -14.96
C TYR A 64 -8.57 15.65 -14.01
N PHE A 65 -9.81 15.51 -14.48
CA PHE A 65 -10.90 14.97 -13.68
C PHE A 65 -10.64 13.50 -13.37
N GLU A 66 -10.33 12.68 -14.38
CA GLU A 66 -10.02 11.26 -14.18
C GLU A 66 -8.80 11.04 -13.26
N MET A 67 -7.71 11.77 -13.51
CA MET A 67 -6.51 11.68 -12.65
C MET A 67 -6.80 12.06 -11.19
N PHE A 68 -7.65 13.05 -10.96
CA PHE A 68 -8.05 13.43 -9.61
C PHE A 68 -8.83 12.30 -8.92
N PHE A 69 -9.80 11.69 -9.59
CA PHE A 69 -10.55 10.56 -9.04
C PHE A 69 -9.65 9.34 -8.80
N GLU A 70 -8.79 8.99 -9.76
CA GLU A 70 -7.82 7.91 -9.60
C GLU A 70 -6.93 8.16 -8.39
N LEU A 71 -6.39 9.38 -8.25
CA LEU A 71 -5.54 9.73 -7.10
C LEU A 71 -6.29 9.58 -5.78
N VAL A 72 -7.54 10.06 -5.69
CA VAL A 72 -8.36 9.94 -4.47
C VAL A 72 -8.68 8.48 -4.17
N ILE A 73 -9.07 7.69 -5.18
CA ILE A 73 -9.39 6.27 -5.04
C ILE A 73 -8.16 5.49 -4.56
N TRP A 74 -7.01 5.67 -5.19
CA TRP A 74 -5.80 4.93 -4.85
C TRP A 74 -5.16 5.40 -3.54
N THR A 75 -5.29 6.68 -3.19
CA THR A 75 -4.90 7.19 -1.86
C THR A 75 -5.80 6.61 -0.76
N GLY A 76 -7.11 6.60 -0.98
CA GLY A 76 -8.07 5.99 -0.05
C GLY A 76 -7.85 4.47 0.10
N GLY A 77 -7.62 3.78 -1.02
CA GLY A 77 -7.24 2.37 -1.05
C GLY A 77 -5.92 2.12 -0.30
N GLY A 78 -4.92 2.98 -0.50
CA GLY A 78 -3.65 2.92 0.22
C GLY A 78 -3.79 3.14 1.72
N TYR A 79 -4.65 4.06 2.14
CA TYR A 79 -4.98 4.24 3.56
C TYR A 79 -5.62 2.97 4.14
N TRP A 80 -6.64 2.41 3.48
CA TRP A 80 -7.32 1.19 3.93
C TRP A 80 -6.36 -0.01 3.98
N PHE A 81 -5.53 -0.18 2.94
CA PHE A 81 -4.51 -1.22 2.88
C PHE A 81 -3.49 -1.06 4.02
N GLY A 82 -2.96 0.15 4.22
CA GLY A 82 -2.02 0.45 5.31
C GLY A 82 -2.63 0.17 6.68
N ALA A 83 -3.90 0.54 6.89
CA ALA A 83 -4.61 0.28 8.15
C ALA A 83 -4.81 -1.23 8.39
N ARG A 84 -5.15 -1.99 7.34
CA ARG A 84 -5.31 -3.44 7.42
C ARG A 84 -3.99 -4.16 7.64
N MET A 85 -2.91 -3.68 7.02
CA MET A 85 -1.56 -4.18 7.23
C MET A 85 -1.06 -3.89 8.64
N TRP A 86 -1.30 -2.69 9.16
CA TRP A 86 -0.97 -2.36 10.55
C TRP A 86 -1.64 -3.33 11.51
N LYS A 87 -2.95 -3.54 11.33
CA LYS A 87 -3.72 -4.47 12.15
C LYS A 87 -3.13 -5.89 12.08
N ARG A 88 -2.84 -6.41 10.88
CA ARG A 88 -2.26 -7.75 10.70
C ARG A 88 -0.84 -7.90 11.23
N VAL A 89 -0.01 -6.86 11.16
CA VAL A 89 1.42 -6.96 11.52
C VAL A 89 1.65 -6.69 13.00
N PHE A 90 0.84 -5.81 13.61
CA PHE A 90 1.08 -5.31 14.97
C PHE A 90 -0.03 -5.60 15.96
N GLU A 91 -1.30 -5.68 15.57
CA GLU A 91 -2.42 -5.89 16.50
C GLU A 91 -2.84 -7.37 16.56
N GLU A 92 -2.81 -8.04 15.41
CA GLU A 92 -3.15 -9.46 15.24
C GLU A 92 -1.99 -10.19 14.51
N PRO A 93 -0.75 -10.20 15.04
CA PRO A 93 0.41 -10.76 14.35
C PRO A 93 0.29 -12.24 13.97
N SER A 94 -0.68 -12.97 14.54
CA SER A 94 -1.07 -14.32 14.14
C SER A 94 -2.37 -14.74 14.85
N ARG A 95 -3.43 -15.01 14.09
CA ARG A 95 -4.43 -16.05 14.43
C ARG A 95 -4.00 -17.38 13.80
N GLU A 96 -2.74 -17.75 14.02
CA GLU A 96 -2.23 -19.08 13.77
C GLU A 96 -1.54 -19.49 15.08
N VAL A 97 -2.37 -19.97 16.00
CA VAL A 97 -2.00 -20.83 17.13
C VAL A 97 -2.00 -22.25 16.60
#